data_AF-A0A965TZT9-F1
#
_entry.id   AF-A0A965TZT9-F1
#
_cell.length_a   1.000
_cell.length_b   1.000
_cell.length_c   1.000
_cell.angle_alpha   90.00
_cell.angle_beta   90.00
_cell.angle_gamma   90.00
#
_symmetry.space_group_name_H-M   'P 1'
#
loop_
_entity.id
_entity.type
_entity.pdbx_description
1 polymer ?
#
loop_
_entity_poly.entity_id
_entity_poly.type
_entity_poly.pdbx_seq_one_letter_code
_entity_poly.pdbx_strand_id
1 'polypeptide(L)'
;MNWNYIIHIGIISFSLLFAAFLRARIKFFQKYLIPSPILAGILLLVFYNFIAPMLNLGSDYLGELVYHLLNISFISMMLRVTGKRENKKNSRRILAQNVTAVIGQYGLQTFFGLLVTALLISTVMPDLFPAIGFTLALGWELGPGQAFSIGSTWQSMGFEAGPSVGLTMAAIGFLVGSFGGVVLINTGIKKGWVGKEYHKNFETNKQKTGFFSRFQEERPIGSYLSTDGESLDTLTYHIALVMITYLISYALLTLLSKLLILIGPLGVSLADSLWGINFVFSAFSALGVKM
;
A
#
# COMPACT_ATOMS: atom_id res chain seq x y z
N MET A 1 12.29 -5.70 29.08
CA MET A 1 12.12 -6.12 27.67
C MET A 1 11.00 -5.29 27.06
N ASN A 2 11.23 -4.64 25.92
CA ASN A 2 10.20 -3.85 25.23
C ASN A 2 9.37 -4.76 24.31
N TRP A 3 8.10 -4.96 24.64
CA TRP A 3 7.19 -5.86 23.91
C TRP A 3 6.31 -5.14 22.88
N ASN A 4 6.47 -3.82 22.70
CA ASN A 4 5.55 -2.99 21.93
C ASN A 4 5.34 -3.51 20.50
N TYR A 5 6.42 -3.83 19.78
CA TYR A 5 6.32 -4.37 18.42
C TYR A 5 5.46 -5.64 18.34
N ILE A 6 5.66 -6.58 19.26
CA ILE A 6 4.89 -7.83 19.29
C ILE A 6 3.43 -7.57 19.64
N ILE A 7 3.17 -6.68 20.60
CA ILE A 7 1.81 -6.29 21.00
C ILE A 7 1.05 -5.71 19.81
N HIS A 8 1.63 -4.78 19.05
CA HIS A 8 0.91 -4.13 17.96
C HIS A 8 0.80 -5.01 16.73
N ILE A 9 1.80 -5.85 16.43
CA ILE A 9 1.63 -6.91 15.41
C ILE A 9 0.48 -7.84 15.80
N GLY A 10 0.37 -8.20 17.09
CA GLY A 10 -0.74 -8.98 17.63
C GLY A 10 -2.09 -8.29 17.47
N ILE A 11 -2.19 -6.99 17.81
CA ILE A 11 -3.41 -6.17 17.66
C ILE A 11 -3.82 -6.07 16.19
N ILE A 12 -2.87 -5.81 15.28
CA ILE A 12 -3.13 -5.74 13.83
C ILE A 12 -3.63 -7.11 13.33
N SER A 13 -2.97 -8.20 13.73
CA SER A 13 -3.33 -9.56 13.34
C SER A 13 -4.72 -9.94 13.85
N PHE A 14 -5.01 -9.64 15.12
CA PHE A 14 -6.33 -9.85 15.70
C PHE A 14 -7.41 -9.07 14.95
N SER A 15 -7.18 -7.78 14.71
CA SER A 15 -8.13 -6.94 13.98
C SER A 15 -8.40 -7.47 12.56
N LEU A 16 -7.36 -7.93 11.86
CA LEU A 16 -7.50 -8.52 10.53
C LEU A 16 -8.31 -9.82 10.54
N LEU A 17 -8.03 -10.74 11.48
CA LEU A 17 -8.77 -11.98 11.64
C LEU A 17 -10.23 -11.72 12.04
N PHE A 18 -10.44 -10.79 12.96
CA PHE A 18 -11.77 -10.41 13.41
C PHE A 18 -12.57 -9.74 12.28
N ALA A 19 -11.96 -8.84 11.51
CA ALA A 19 -12.56 -8.25 10.33
C ALA A 19 -12.91 -9.30 9.26
N ALA A 20 -12.03 -10.27 9.02
CA ALA A 20 -12.32 -11.37 8.10
C ALA A 20 -13.50 -12.23 8.59
N PHE A 21 -13.57 -12.49 9.90
CA PHE A 21 -14.72 -13.16 10.50
C PHE A 21 -16.02 -12.35 10.34
N LEU A 22 -16.00 -11.04 10.63
CA LEU A 22 -17.15 -10.15 10.45
C LEU A 22 -17.63 -10.15 9.00
N ARG A 23 -16.71 -10.02 8.04
CA ARG A 23 -17.01 -10.13 6.60
C ARG A 23 -17.68 -11.46 6.27
N ALA A 24 -17.17 -12.57 6.81
CA ALA A 24 -17.71 -13.90 6.54
C ALA A 24 -19.10 -14.14 7.14
N ARG A 25 -19.50 -13.40 8.19
CA ARG A 25 -20.79 -13.61 8.89
C ARG A 25 -21.85 -12.57 8.56
N ILE A 26 -21.47 -11.33 8.28
CA ILE A 26 -22.42 -10.22 8.14
C ILE A 26 -22.73 -9.96 6.66
N LYS A 27 -24.01 -10.13 6.29
CA LYS A 27 -24.49 -9.98 4.90
C LYS A 27 -24.23 -8.60 4.31
N PHE A 28 -24.19 -7.54 5.13
CA PHE A 28 -23.86 -6.19 4.67
C PHE A 28 -22.46 -6.15 4.04
N PHE A 29 -21.43 -6.63 4.75
CA PHE A 29 -20.06 -6.65 4.26
C PHE A 29 -19.88 -7.56 3.03
N GLN A 30 -20.62 -8.67 2.97
CA GLN A 30 -20.63 -9.57 1.81
C GLN A 30 -21.25 -8.92 0.57
N LYS A 31 -22.38 -8.23 0.74
CA LYS A 31 -23.12 -7.59 -0.36
C LYS A 31 -22.29 -6.48 -1.02
N TYR A 32 -21.54 -5.72 -0.22
CA TYR A 32 -20.65 -4.68 -0.70
C TYR A 32 -19.21 -5.15 -0.90
N LEU A 33 -18.94 -6.46 -0.79
CA LEU A 33 -17.62 -7.07 -0.99
C LEU A 33 -16.48 -6.35 -0.25
N ILE A 34 -16.78 -5.81 0.95
CA ILE A 34 -15.86 -4.95 1.69
C ILE A 34 -14.59 -5.76 2.05
N PRO A 35 -13.40 -5.31 1.64
CA PRO A 35 -12.14 -5.96 2.00
C PRO A 35 -11.93 -6.05 3.51
N SER A 36 -11.53 -7.24 4.01
CA SER A 36 -11.20 -7.44 5.42
C SER A 36 -10.10 -6.50 5.93
N PRO A 37 -9.03 -6.19 5.16
CA PRO A 37 -8.03 -5.22 5.60
C PRO A 37 -8.58 -3.80 5.85
N ILE A 38 -9.60 -3.38 5.08
CA ILE A 38 -10.22 -2.06 5.25
C ILE A 38 -11.05 -2.03 6.51
N LEU A 39 -11.86 -3.07 6.73
CA LEU A 39 -12.63 -3.21 7.96
C LEU A 39 -11.71 -3.27 9.18
N ALA A 40 -10.59 -3.99 9.09
CA ALA A 40 -9.56 -4.02 10.13
C ALA A 40 -8.96 -2.62 10.38
N GLY A 41 -8.66 -1.87 9.32
CA GLY A 41 -8.17 -0.49 9.43
C GLY A 41 -9.14 0.43 10.16
N ILE A 42 -10.44 0.35 9.88
CA ILE A 42 -11.48 1.12 10.57
C ILE A 42 -11.54 0.74 12.06
N LEU A 43 -11.48 -0.56 12.39
CA LEU A 43 -11.46 -1.03 13.77
C LEU A 43 -10.21 -0.53 14.52
N LEU A 44 -9.05 -0.59 13.87
CA LEU A 44 -7.79 -0.09 14.43
C LEU A 44 -7.81 1.42 14.62
N LEU A 45 -8.43 2.18 13.72
CA LEU A 45 -8.58 3.62 13.86
C LEU A 45 -9.36 3.95 15.14
N VAL A 46 -10.49 3.29 15.39
CA VAL A 46 -11.26 3.47 16.63
C VAL A 46 -10.44 3.03 17.84
N PHE A 47 -9.79 1.86 17.78
CA PHE A 47 -9.00 1.34 18.88
C PHE A 47 -7.85 2.28 19.27
N TYR A 48 -7.05 2.74 18.31
CA TYR A 48 -5.87 3.57 18.60
C TYR A 48 -6.23 5.00 19.03
N ASN A 49 -7.40 5.52 18.66
CA ASN A 49 -7.82 6.85 19.10
C ASN A 49 -8.48 6.84 20.49
N PHE A 50 -9.20 5.77 20.87
CA PHE A 50 -10.02 5.77 22.08
C PHE A 50 -9.56 4.80 23.17
N ILE A 51 -9.00 3.65 22.81
CA ILE A 51 -8.67 2.57 23.77
C ILE A 51 -7.17 2.50 24.03
N ALA A 52 -6.34 2.57 22.98
CA ALA A 52 -4.89 2.48 23.10
C ALA A 52 -4.27 3.53 24.05
N PRO A 53 -4.71 4.81 24.08
CA PRO A 53 -4.18 5.80 25.02
C PRO A 53 -4.45 5.42 26.48
N MET A 54 -5.60 4.79 26.77
CA MET A 54 -5.93 4.30 28.11
C MET A 54 -5.01 3.15 28.57
N LEU A 55 -4.39 2.46 27.61
CA LEU A 55 -3.45 1.36 27.84
C LEU A 55 -1.98 1.81 27.75
N ASN A 56 -1.71 3.11 27.60
CA ASN A 56 -0.39 3.68 27.33
C ASN A 56 0.29 3.08 26.08
N LEU A 57 -0.50 2.76 25.04
CA LEU A 57 -0.01 2.25 23.76
C LEU A 57 0.08 3.40 22.74
N GLY A 58 1.28 3.88 22.47
CA GLY A 58 1.55 4.90 21.45
C GLY A 58 1.51 4.34 20.01
N SER A 59 1.17 5.17 19.02
CA SER A 59 1.03 4.76 17.62
C SER A 59 2.23 5.12 16.72
N ASP A 60 3.28 5.72 17.28
CA ASP A 60 4.33 6.42 16.51
C ASP A 60 5.06 5.51 15.50
N TYR A 61 5.22 4.24 15.84
CA TYR A 61 5.91 3.25 15.01
C TYR A 61 5.02 2.59 13.95
N LEU A 62 3.69 2.83 13.95
CA LEU A 62 2.81 2.29 12.91
C LEU A 62 3.19 2.85 11.53
N GLY A 63 3.66 4.10 11.48
CA GLY A 63 4.18 4.73 10.26
C GLY A 63 5.44 4.03 9.73
N GLU A 64 6.38 3.71 10.62
CA GLU A 64 7.60 2.96 10.27
C GLU A 64 7.28 1.54 9.77
N LEU A 65 6.31 0.86 10.40
CA LEU A 65 5.83 -0.43 9.91
C LEU A 65 5.29 -0.33 8.49
N VAL A 66 4.50 0.71 8.17
CA VAL A 66 4.00 0.95 6.81
C VAL A 66 5.17 1.14 5.83
N TYR A 67 6.18 1.93 6.21
CA TYR A 67 7.37 2.14 5.38
C TYR A 67 8.09 0.81 5.07
N HIS A 68 8.40 0.00 6.08
CA HIS A 68 9.12 -1.26 5.88
C HIS A 68 8.27 -2.33 5.14
N LEU A 69 7.01 -2.50 5.52
CA LEU A 69 6.12 -3.48 4.89
C LEU A 69 5.85 -3.14 3.42
N LEU A 70 5.83 -1.85 3.05
CA LEU A 70 5.72 -1.44 1.66
C LEU A 70 6.92 -1.91 0.85
N ASN A 71 8.15 -1.69 1.34
CA ASN A 71 9.37 -2.16 0.67
C ASN A 71 9.34 -3.69 0.44
N ILE A 72 9.00 -4.45 1.49
CA ILE A 72 8.85 -5.91 1.44
C ILE A 72 7.83 -6.31 0.36
N SER A 73 6.67 -5.64 0.30
CA SER A 73 5.64 -5.94 -0.68
C SER A 73 6.11 -5.75 -2.13
N PHE A 74 6.85 -4.68 -2.41
CA PHE A 74 7.39 -4.41 -3.75
C PHE A 74 8.47 -5.41 -4.16
N ILE A 75 9.34 -5.80 -3.22
CA ILE A 75 10.32 -6.85 -3.45
C ILE A 75 9.62 -8.17 -3.81
N SER A 76 8.67 -8.61 -2.98
CA SER A 76 7.92 -9.85 -3.22
C SER A 76 7.18 -9.82 -4.56
N MET A 77 6.58 -8.68 -4.94
CA MET A 77 5.91 -8.51 -6.22
C MET A 77 6.88 -8.62 -7.41
N MET A 78 8.07 -8.04 -7.30
CA MET A 78 9.07 -8.06 -8.38
C MET A 78 9.74 -9.43 -8.52
N LEU A 79 10.05 -10.11 -7.42
CA LEU A 79 10.60 -11.47 -7.42
C LEU A 79 9.60 -12.49 -7.97
N ARG A 80 8.29 -12.23 -7.90
CA ARG A 80 7.25 -13.12 -8.41
C ARG A 80 7.51 -13.55 -9.85
N VAL A 81 7.66 -14.85 -10.07
CA VAL A 81 7.77 -15.41 -11.43
C VAL A 81 6.39 -15.43 -12.06
N THR A 82 6.22 -14.70 -13.17
CA THR A 82 5.00 -14.75 -13.99
C THR A 82 5.26 -15.62 -15.21
N GLY A 83 4.32 -16.48 -15.59
CA GLY A 83 4.42 -17.27 -16.81
C GLY A 83 4.67 -16.40 -18.05
N LYS A 84 5.31 -16.96 -19.09
CA LYS A 84 5.62 -16.25 -20.35
C LYS A 84 4.33 -15.65 -20.93
N ARG A 85 4.17 -14.32 -20.87
CA ARG A 85 3.09 -13.61 -21.57
C ARG A 85 3.36 -13.67 -23.08
N GLU A 86 2.54 -14.42 -23.82
CA GLU A 86 2.67 -14.61 -25.27
C GLU A 86 2.44 -13.34 -26.12
N ASN A 87 1.89 -12.26 -25.55
CA ASN A 87 1.47 -11.10 -26.34
C ASN A 87 2.40 -9.87 -26.22
N LYS A 88 3.59 -9.94 -26.84
CA LYS A 88 4.53 -8.79 -26.92
C LYS A 88 3.94 -7.57 -27.68
N LYS A 89 3.04 -7.79 -28.65
CA LYS A 89 2.54 -6.73 -29.56
C LYS A 89 1.62 -5.70 -28.89
N ASN A 90 0.84 -6.10 -27.88
CA ASN A 90 -0.02 -5.19 -27.11
C ASN A 90 0.66 -4.58 -25.88
N SER A 91 1.84 -5.09 -25.48
CA SER A 91 2.52 -4.67 -24.25
C SER A 91 2.91 -3.19 -24.26
N ARG A 92 3.48 -2.68 -25.38
CA ARG A 92 3.88 -1.27 -25.50
C ARG A 92 2.68 -0.31 -25.44
N ARG A 93 1.57 -0.64 -26.09
CA ARG A 93 0.36 0.18 -26.08
C ARG A 93 -0.27 0.22 -24.68
N ILE A 94 -0.37 -0.93 -24.02
CA ILE A 94 -0.88 -1.01 -22.64
C ILE A 94 0.02 -0.22 -21.69
N LEU A 95 1.35 -0.35 -21.83
CA LEU A 95 2.30 0.43 -21.05
C LEU A 95 2.10 1.93 -21.27
N ALA A 96 2.04 2.40 -22.52
CA ALA A 96 1.83 3.81 -22.83
C ALA A 96 0.50 4.34 -22.29
N GLN A 97 -0.58 3.57 -22.40
CA GLN A 97 -1.88 3.92 -21.84
C GLN A 97 -1.83 4.06 -20.32
N ASN A 98 -1.21 3.10 -19.63
CA ASN A 98 -1.05 3.14 -18.17
C ASN A 98 -0.19 4.32 -17.73
N VAL A 99 0.96 4.54 -18.37
CA VAL A 99 1.84 5.67 -18.04
C VAL A 99 1.12 7.01 -18.26
N THR A 100 0.39 7.15 -19.37
CA THR A 100 -0.37 8.39 -19.65
C THR A 100 -1.47 8.60 -18.62
N ALA A 101 -2.19 7.54 -18.24
CA ALA A 101 -3.25 7.62 -17.24
C ALA A 101 -2.70 8.01 -15.86
N VAL A 102 -1.59 7.38 -15.45
CA VAL A 102 -0.90 7.65 -14.17
C VAL A 102 -0.42 9.10 -14.13
N ILE A 103 0.35 9.55 -15.13
CA ILE A 103 0.85 10.95 -15.19
C ILE A 103 -0.31 11.95 -15.25
N GLY A 104 -1.36 11.65 -16.01
CA GLY A 104 -2.55 12.50 -16.09
C GLY A 104 -3.28 12.61 -14.75
N GLN A 105 -3.45 11.49 -14.04
CA GLN A 105 -4.03 11.46 -12.71
C GLN A 105 -3.18 12.23 -11.70
N TYR A 106 -1.86 12.06 -11.74
CA TYR A 106 -0.90 12.78 -10.90
C TYR A 106 -1.02 14.28 -11.07
N GLY A 107 -1.00 14.72 -12.33
CA GLY A 107 -1.10 16.13 -12.69
C GLY A 107 -2.42 16.74 -12.24
N LEU A 108 -3.54 16.05 -12.48
CA LEU A 108 -4.86 16.53 -12.07
C LEU A 108 -5.00 16.59 -10.55
N GLN A 109 -4.56 15.55 -9.83
CA GLN A 109 -4.63 15.53 -8.36
C GLN A 109 -3.74 16.62 -7.74
N THR A 110 -2.54 16.82 -8.28
CA THR A 110 -1.65 17.90 -7.86
C THR A 110 -2.28 19.26 -8.12
N PHE A 111 -2.82 19.47 -9.33
CA PHE A 111 -3.47 20.73 -9.72
C PHE A 111 -4.66 21.05 -8.82
N PHE A 112 -5.61 20.13 -8.68
CA PHE A 112 -6.81 20.35 -7.86
C PHE A 112 -6.48 20.45 -6.37
N GLY A 113 -5.53 19.65 -5.88
CA GLY A 113 -5.07 19.72 -4.50
C GLY A 113 -4.47 21.09 -4.17
N LEU A 114 -3.57 21.59 -5.01
CA LEU A 114 -2.99 22.94 -4.84
C LEU A 114 -4.02 24.05 -5.03
N LEU A 115 -4.95 23.91 -5.97
CA LEU A 115 -6.03 24.88 -6.18
C LEU A 115 -6.90 25.02 -4.92
N VAL A 116 -7.33 23.91 -4.33
CA VAL A 116 -8.12 23.91 -3.09
C VAL A 116 -7.30 24.52 -1.95
N THR A 117 -6.02 24.15 -1.81
CA THR A 117 -5.14 24.74 -0.80
C THR A 117 -5.01 26.25 -0.96
N ALA A 118 -4.80 26.75 -2.18
CA ALA A 118 -4.70 28.19 -2.45
C ALA A 118 -6.01 28.93 -2.09
N LEU A 119 -7.16 28.34 -2.42
CA LEU A 119 -8.46 28.89 -2.04
C LEU A 119 -8.63 28.95 -0.52
N LEU A 120 -8.26 27.88 0.20
CA LEU A 120 -8.33 27.84 1.67
C LEU A 120 -7.41 28.90 2.31
N ILE A 121 -6.17 29.03 1.82
CA ILE A 121 -5.22 30.06 2.27
C ILE A 121 -5.81 31.46 2.05
N SER A 122 -6.42 31.70 0.88
CA SER A 122 -6.98 33.02 0.56
C SER A 122 -8.26 33.39 1.32
N THR A 123 -8.93 32.42 1.97
CA THR A 123 -10.28 32.63 2.55
C THR A 123 -10.36 32.39 4.04
N VAL A 124 -10.01 31.17 4.50
CA VAL A 124 -10.36 30.69 5.84
C VAL A 124 -9.17 30.19 6.66
N MET A 125 -8.05 29.86 6.02
CA MET A 125 -6.87 29.27 6.67
C MET A 125 -5.57 29.88 6.12
N PRO A 126 -5.29 31.17 6.38
CA PRO A 126 -4.12 31.87 5.83
C PRO A 126 -2.77 31.24 6.21
N ASP A 127 -2.69 30.58 7.37
CA ASP A 127 -1.47 29.93 7.87
C ASP A 127 -1.33 28.46 7.42
N LEU A 128 -2.19 27.98 6.50
CA LEU A 128 -2.15 26.60 6.02
C LEU A 128 -0.85 26.31 5.26
N PHE A 129 -0.15 25.24 5.66
CA PHE A 129 1.09 24.84 4.99
C PHE A 129 0.82 24.48 3.51
N PRO A 130 1.43 25.17 2.53
CA PRO A 130 1.07 25.01 1.12
C PRO A 130 1.22 23.58 0.58
N ALA A 131 2.17 22.80 1.12
CA ALA A 131 2.42 21.46 0.62
C ALA A 131 1.29 20.45 0.91
N ILE A 132 0.31 20.80 1.77
CA ILE A 132 -0.86 19.95 2.00
C ILE A 132 -1.61 19.63 0.69
N GLY A 133 -1.57 20.53 -0.30
CA GLY A 133 -2.20 20.30 -1.61
C GLY A 133 -1.56 19.14 -2.38
N PHE A 134 -0.26 18.90 -2.22
CA PHE A 134 0.42 17.76 -2.83
C PHE A 134 0.05 16.43 -2.16
N THR A 135 -0.39 16.44 -0.90
CA THR A 135 -0.73 15.19 -0.18
C THR A 135 -1.79 14.37 -0.89
N LEU A 136 -2.68 15.01 -1.67
CA LEU A 136 -3.68 14.33 -2.50
C LEU A 136 -3.00 13.38 -3.49
N ALA A 137 -2.11 13.90 -4.33
CA ALA A 137 -1.36 13.11 -5.31
C ALA A 137 -0.44 12.08 -4.64
N LEU A 138 0.25 12.48 -3.55
CA LEU A 138 1.13 11.57 -2.82
C LEU A 138 0.36 10.39 -2.20
N GLY A 139 -0.78 10.64 -1.58
CA GLY A 139 -1.55 9.61 -0.90
C GLY A 139 -2.29 8.68 -1.85
N TRP A 140 -2.91 9.22 -2.89
CA TRP A 140 -3.81 8.46 -3.76
C TRP A 140 -3.08 7.69 -4.87
N GLU A 141 -1.98 8.23 -5.38
CA GLU A 141 -1.24 7.60 -6.48
C GLU A 141 0.04 6.92 -6.00
N LEU A 142 0.86 7.63 -5.21
CA LEU A 142 2.15 7.10 -4.76
C LEU A 142 2.03 6.20 -3.52
N GLY A 143 0.91 6.30 -2.80
CA GLY A 143 0.56 5.44 -1.69
C GLY A 143 1.14 5.87 -0.34
N PRO A 144 0.84 5.10 0.72
CA PRO A 144 1.02 5.53 2.10
C PRO A 144 2.49 5.67 2.51
N GLY A 145 3.39 4.83 1.99
CA GLY A 145 4.82 4.94 2.33
C GLY A 145 5.47 6.20 1.75
N GLN A 146 5.06 6.65 0.56
CA GLN A 146 5.55 7.89 -0.04
C GLN A 146 4.97 9.12 0.65
N ALA A 147 3.67 9.10 0.90
CA ALA A 147 3.03 10.17 1.64
C ALA A 147 3.62 10.30 3.06
N PHE A 148 3.91 9.19 3.74
CA PHE A 148 4.59 9.18 5.04
C PHE A 148 6.00 9.77 4.93
N SER A 149 6.85 9.23 4.06
CA SER A 149 8.27 9.62 4.06
C SER A 149 8.49 11.04 3.58
N ILE A 150 7.77 11.50 2.55
CA ILE A 150 7.83 12.90 2.09
C ILE A 150 7.23 13.82 3.16
N GLY A 151 6.14 13.40 3.81
CA GLY A 151 5.56 14.12 4.94
C GLY A 151 6.55 14.29 6.10
N SER A 152 7.37 13.28 6.40
CA SER A 152 8.46 13.36 7.39
C SER A 152 9.52 14.40 7.03
N THR A 153 9.89 14.48 5.75
CA THR A 153 10.79 15.53 5.27
C THR A 153 10.15 16.92 5.40
N TRP A 154 8.87 17.07 5.08
CA TRP A 154 8.19 18.38 5.22
C TRP A 154 7.95 18.79 6.67
N GLN A 155 7.88 17.83 7.60
CA GLN A 155 7.75 18.14 9.02
C GLN A 155 8.96 18.89 9.57
N SER A 156 10.18 18.56 9.12
CA SER A 156 11.38 19.34 9.49
C SER A 156 11.39 20.75 8.86
N MET A 157 10.56 20.98 7.84
CA MET A 157 10.36 22.27 7.18
C MET A 157 9.17 23.07 7.75
N GLY A 158 8.53 22.58 8.83
CA GLY A 158 7.43 23.25 9.51
C GLY A 158 6.03 22.72 9.18
N PHE A 159 5.89 21.66 8.37
CA PHE A 159 4.59 21.01 8.18
C PHE A 159 4.26 20.09 9.35
N GLU A 160 3.67 20.66 10.41
CA GLU A 160 3.29 19.91 11.61
C GLU A 160 2.43 18.69 11.26
N ALA A 161 2.80 17.52 11.79
CA ALA A 161 2.16 16.23 11.52
C ALA A 161 2.09 15.84 10.03
N GLY A 162 2.97 16.37 9.17
CA GLY A 162 3.07 16.04 7.74
C GLY A 162 3.00 14.53 7.40
N PRO A 163 3.73 13.63 8.10
CA PRO A 163 3.63 12.19 7.85
C PRO A 163 2.23 11.63 8.10
N SER A 164 1.60 12.06 9.20
CA SER A 164 0.25 11.63 9.59
C SER A 164 -0.81 12.14 8.62
N VAL A 165 -0.66 13.38 8.13
CA VAL A 165 -1.55 13.94 7.09
C VAL A 165 -1.41 13.15 5.79
N GLY A 166 -0.18 12.83 5.37
CA GLY A 166 0.08 12.00 4.20
C GLY A 166 -0.55 10.60 4.32
N LEU A 167 -0.34 9.92 5.45
CA LEU A 167 -0.95 8.62 5.73
C LEU A 167 -2.49 8.68 5.73
N THR A 168 -3.06 9.75 6.30
CA THR A 168 -4.51 9.98 6.31
C THR A 168 -5.05 10.14 4.90
N MET A 169 -4.38 10.92 4.05
CA MET A 169 -4.78 11.11 2.67
C MET A 169 -4.71 9.81 1.86
N ALA A 170 -3.67 9.00 2.09
CA ALA A 170 -3.57 7.67 1.49
C ALA A 170 -4.69 6.73 1.96
N ALA A 171 -5.03 6.75 3.26
CA ALA A 171 -6.13 5.97 3.81
C ALA A 171 -7.48 6.36 3.17
N ILE A 172 -7.74 7.67 3.01
CA ILE A 172 -8.93 8.17 2.29
C ILE A 172 -8.94 7.66 0.85
N GLY A 173 -7.79 7.73 0.15
CA GLY A 173 -7.65 7.19 -1.21
C GLY A 173 -7.99 5.70 -1.29
N PHE A 174 -7.50 4.89 -0.35
CA PHE A 174 -7.85 3.47 -0.27
C PHE A 174 -9.34 3.23 -0.03
N LEU A 175 -9.98 4.01 0.84
CA LEU A 175 -11.42 3.92 1.09
C LEU A 175 -12.20 4.27 -0.18
N VAL A 176 -11.90 5.41 -0.82
CA VAL A 176 -12.56 5.85 -2.05
C VAL A 176 -12.34 4.85 -3.18
N GLY A 177 -11.11 4.37 -3.39
CA GLY A 177 -10.79 3.37 -4.41
C GLY A 177 -11.53 2.05 -4.19
N SER A 178 -11.66 1.63 -2.94
CA SER A 178 -12.30 0.35 -2.61
C SER A 178 -13.82 0.42 -2.67
N PHE A 179 -14.44 1.42 -2.04
CA PHE A 179 -15.90 1.59 -2.10
C PHE A 179 -16.36 2.04 -3.49
N GLY A 180 -15.66 3.01 -4.08
CA GLY A 180 -15.91 3.48 -5.44
C GLY A 180 -15.74 2.37 -6.47
N GLY A 181 -14.69 1.56 -6.33
CA GLY A 181 -14.47 0.38 -7.18
C GLY A 181 -15.64 -0.61 -7.12
N VAL A 182 -16.13 -0.92 -5.92
CA VAL A 182 -17.33 -1.79 -5.76
C VAL A 182 -18.57 -1.17 -6.42
N VAL A 183 -18.80 0.13 -6.25
CA VAL A 183 -19.93 0.83 -6.88
C VAL A 183 -19.82 0.78 -8.40
N LEU A 184 -18.64 1.01 -8.96
CA LEU A 184 -18.39 0.95 -10.40
C LEU A 184 -18.58 -0.47 -10.96
N ILE A 185 -18.06 -1.49 -10.27
CA ILE A 185 -18.26 -2.90 -10.65
C ILE A 185 -19.75 -3.25 -10.65
N ASN A 186 -20.46 -2.93 -9.57
CA ASN A 186 -21.90 -3.20 -9.46
C ASN A 186 -22.71 -2.45 -10.52
N THR A 187 -22.31 -1.24 -10.88
CA THR A 187 -22.95 -0.46 -11.93
C THR A 187 -22.68 -1.07 -13.31
N GLY A 188 -21.43 -1.48 -13.58
CA GLY A 188 -21.05 -2.17 -14.82
C GLY A 188 -21.79 -3.49 -15.01
N ILE A 189 -21.98 -4.25 -13.92
CA ILE A 189 -22.81 -5.45 -13.85
C ILE A 189 -24.25 -5.11 -14.24
N LYS A 190 -24.89 -4.13 -13.57
CA LYS A 190 -26.29 -3.77 -13.85
C LYS A 190 -26.51 -3.28 -15.28
N LYS A 191 -25.52 -2.59 -15.86
CA LYS A 191 -25.58 -2.04 -17.22
C LYS A 191 -25.13 -3.03 -18.31
N GLY A 192 -24.69 -4.24 -17.94
CA GLY A 192 -24.18 -5.23 -18.89
C GLY A 192 -22.85 -4.87 -19.56
N TRP A 193 -22.08 -3.95 -18.96
CA TRP A 193 -20.73 -3.59 -19.42
C TRP A 193 -19.70 -4.68 -19.10
N VAL A 194 -20.03 -5.58 -18.18
CA VAL A 194 -19.20 -6.69 -17.74
C VAL A 194 -19.75 -7.99 -18.32
N GLY A 195 -18.89 -8.84 -18.88
CA GLY A 195 -19.30 -10.12 -19.47
C GLY A 195 -20.00 -11.04 -18.45
N LYS A 196 -21.02 -11.79 -18.90
CA LYS A 196 -21.85 -12.68 -18.05
C LYS A 196 -21.05 -13.72 -17.25
N GLU A 197 -19.85 -14.08 -17.71
CA GLU A 197 -18.94 -14.98 -17.00
C GLU A 197 -18.45 -14.40 -15.67
N TYR A 198 -18.13 -13.10 -15.63
CA TYR A 198 -17.69 -12.42 -14.43
C TYR A 198 -18.83 -12.28 -13.40
N HIS A 199 -20.07 -12.08 -13.87
CA HIS A 199 -21.25 -12.05 -12.99
C HIS A 199 -21.40 -13.31 -12.14
N LYS A 200 -21.21 -14.49 -12.76
CA LYS A 200 -21.37 -15.78 -12.09
C LYS A 200 -20.33 -15.97 -10.98
N ASN A 201 -19.13 -15.41 -11.16
CA ASN A 201 -18.05 -15.45 -10.16
C ASN A 201 -18.34 -14.57 -8.94
N PHE A 202 -18.89 -13.36 -9.13
CA PHE A 202 -19.26 -12.44 -8.03
C PHE A 202 -20.42 -12.92 -7.15
N GLU A 203 -21.28 -13.79 -7.69
CA GLU A 203 -22.41 -14.33 -6.93
C GLU A 203 -22.06 -15.54 -6.05
N THR A 204 -20.88 -16.14 -6.26
CA THR A 204 -20.45 -17.31 -5.49
C THR A 204 -20.31 -16.99 -4.00
N ASN A 205 -20.71 -17.93 -3.14
CA ASN A 205 -20.55 -17.79 -1.69
C ASN A 205 -19.09 -17.54 -1.28
N LYS A 206 -18.12 -18.07 -2.03
CA LYS A 206 -16.68 -17.92 -1.77
C LYS A 206 -16.22 -16.46 -1.87
N GLN A 207 -16.64 -15.72 -2.91
CA GLN A 207 -16.24 -14.32 -3.06
C GLN A 207 -16.89 -13.41 -2.00
N LYS A 208 -18.14 -13.71 -1.65
CA LYS A 208 -18.91 -13.00 -0.62
C LYS A 208 -18.27 -13.16 0.75
N THR A 209 -18.02 -14.40 1.20
CA THR A 209 -17.44 -14.66 2.53
C THR A 209 -15.94 -14.40 2.58
N GLY A 210 -15.23 -14.48 1.45
CA GLY A 210 -13.78 -14.40 1.38
C GLY A 210 -13.07 -15.71 1.74
N PHE A 211 -13.81 -16.81 1.94
CA PHE A 211 -13.26 -18.10 2.32
C PHE A 211 -13.73 -19.22 1.39
N PHE A 212 -12.82 -20.15 1.07
CA PHE A 212 -13.19 -21.41 0.45
C PHE A 212 -13.91 -22.30 1.46
N SER A 213 -14.99 -22.96 1.01
CA SER A 213 -15.70 -23.94 1.84
C SER A 213 -14.75 -25.06 2.28
N ARG A 214 -14.90 -25.53 3.52
CA ARG A 214 -14.16 -26.71 4.00
C ARG A 214 -14.76 -28.03 3.50
N PHE A 215 -16.01 -28.02 3.07
CA PHE A 215 -16.80 -29.24 2.87
C PHE A 215 -17.40 -29.38 1.47
N GLN A 216 -17.50 -28.29 0.70
CA GLN A 216 -18.27 -28.30 -0.55
C GLN A 216 -17.42 -28.49 -1.79
N GLU A 217 -16.16 -28.06 -1.77
CA GLU A 217 -15.30 -28.07 -2.96
C GLU A 217 -13.84 -28.30 -2.55
N GLU A 218 -13.09 -28.99 -3.40
CA GLU A 218 -11.65 -29.09 -3.27
C GLU A 218 -11.03 -27.69 -3.36
N ARG A 219 -10.06 -27.41 -2.49
CA ARG A 219 -9.42 -26.10 -2.45
C ARG A 219 -8.43 -25.98 -3.61
N PRO A 220 -8.35 -24.82 -4.27
CA PRO A 220 -7.34 -24.62 -5.31
C PRO A 220 -5.93 -24.71 -4.72
N ILE A 221 -4.97 -25.12 -5.56
CA ILE A 221 -3.55 -25.13 -5.21
C ILE A 221 -3.10 -23.70 -4.88
N GLY A 222 -2.59 -23.49 -3.67
CA GLY A 222 -2.20 -22.16 -3.18
C GLY A 222 -0.82 -21.69 -3.65
N SER A 223 0.13 -22.62 -3.82
CA SER A 223 1.50 -22.34 -4.25
C SER A 223 2.18 -23.58 -4.81
N TYR A 224 3.12 -23.38 -5.73
CA TYR A 224 4.05 -24.42 -6.18
C TYR A 224 5.36 -24.32 -5.39
N LEU A 225 5.92 -25.47 -5.02
CA LEU A 225 7.17 -25.54 -4.27
C LEU A 225 8.33 -25.06 -5.15
N SER A 226 9.23 -24.29 -4.56
CA SER A 226 10.46 -23.79 -5.22
C SER A 226 11.71 -24.52 -4.75
N THR A 227 11.60 -25.24 -3.65
CA THR A 227 12.68 -25.98 -3.01
C THR A 227 12.21 -27.38 -2.66
N ASP A 228 13.15 -28.30 -2.52
CA ASP A 228 12.89 -29.59 -1.88
C ASP A 228 12.84 -29.39 -0.35
N GLY A 229 11.78 -29.89 0.28
CA GLY A 229 11.52 -29.72 1.70
C GLY A 229 12.54 -30.38 2.61
N GLU A 230 13.28 -31.38 2.11
CA GLU A 230 14.40 -32.00 2.85
C GLU A 230 15.60 -31.07 3.01
N SER A 231 15.77 -30.12 2.09
CA SER A 231 16.86 -29.14 2.14
C SER A 231 16.44 -27.85 2.83
N LEU A 232 15.35 -27.24 2.36
CA LEU A 232 14.85 -25.96 2.87
C LEU A 232 13.38 -25.82 2.53
N ASP A 233 12.56 -25.42 3.51
CA ASP A 233 11.16 -25.12 3.26
C ASP A 233 11.01 -23.91 2.29
N THR A 234 10.06 -24.01 1.36
CA THR A 234 9.86 -23.00 0.29
C THR A 234 9.46 -21.63 0.85
N LEU A 235 8.66 -21.58 1.92
CA LEU A 235 8.29 -20.30 2.53
C LEU A 235 9.52 -19.64 3.15
N THR A 236 10.32 -20.43 3.87
CA THR A 236 11.58 -19.97 4.49
C THR A 236 12.54 -19.44 3.43
N TYR A 237 12.69 -20.14 2.29
CA TYR A 237 13.49 -19.68 1.16
C TYR A 237 13.04 -18.32 0.63
N HIS A 238 11.73 -18.13 0.39
CA HIS A 238 11.20 -16.87 -0.12
C HIS A 238 11.31 -15.72 0.89
N ILE A 239 11.10 -15.98 2.19
CA ILE A 239 11.32 -14.97 3.23
C ILE A 239 12.79 -14.55 3.23
N ALA A 240 13.73 -15.50 3.22
CA ALA A 240 15.15 -15.19 3.18
C ALA A 240 15.52 -14.39 1.91
N LEU A 241 15.01 -14.79 0.74
CA LEU A 241 15.25 -14.11 -0.53
C LEU A 241 14.72 -12.67 -0.54
N VAL A 242 13.54 -12.43 0.02
CA VAL A 242 12.97 -11.09 0.16
C VAL A 242 13.80 -10.24 1.11
N MET A 243 14.19 -10.79 2.26
CA MET A 243 14.96 -10.05 3.28
C MET A 243 16.38 -9.73 2.82
N ILE A 244 17.07 -10.65 2.14
CA ILE A 244 18.40 -10.37 1.58
C ILE A 244 18.32 -9.31 0.48
N THR A 245 17.28 -9.36 -0.35
CA THR A 245 17.03 -8.32 -1.36
C THR A 245 16.78 -6.96 -0.72
N TYR A 246 16.05 -6.92 0.40
CA TYR A 246 15.82 -5.67 1.11
C TYR A 246 17.12 -5.12 1.70
N LEU A 247 17.98 -5.98 2.24
CA LEU A 247 19.32 -5.59 2.70
C LEU A 247 20.18 -5.04 1.56
N ILE A 248 20.11 -5.63 0.36
CA ILE A 248 20.78 -5.11 -0.84
C ILE A 248 20.26 -3.71 -1.19
N SER A 249 18.94 -3.49 -1.15
CA SER A 249 18.35 -2.16 -1.39
C SER A 249 18.84 -1.13 -0.37
N TYR A 250 18.84 -1.49 0.91
CA TYR A 250 19.36 -0.65 1.99
C TYR A 250 20.84 -0.30 1.78
N ALA A 251 21.67 -1.29 1.43
CA ALA A 251 23.10 -1.09 1.16
C ALA A 251 23.33 -0.17 -0.05
N LEU A 252 22.56 -0.38 -1.13
CA LEU A 252 22.60 0.45 -2.33
C LEU A 252 22.25 1.92 -2.01
N LEU A 253 21.13 2.15 -1.32
CA LEU A 253 20.70 3.50 -0.92
C LEU A 253 21.69 4.17 0.02
N THR A 254 22.26 3.41 0.96
CA THR A 254 23.28 3.92 1.89
C THR A 254 24.54 4.35 1.13
N LEU A 255 25.00 3.53 0.17
CA LEU A 255 26.14 3.86 -0.68
C LEU A 255 25.85 5.11 -1.52
N LEU A 256 24.70 5.16 -2.17
CA LEU A 256 24.28 6.30 -3.00
C LEU A 256 24.19 7.58 -2.16
N SER A 257 23.64 7.50 -0.95
CA SER A 257 23.58 8.63 -0.02
C SER A 257 24.97 9.14 0.33
N LYS A 258 25.92 8.25 0.67
CA LYS A 258 27.30 8.63 0.95
C LYS A 258 27.97 9.34 -0.23
N LEU A 259 27.72 8.89 -1.46
CA LEU A 259 28.25 9.51 -2.67
C LEU A 259 27.62 10.88 -2.94
N LEU A 260 26.29 10.99 -2.76
CA LEU A 260 25.56 12.24 -3.00
C LEU A 260 25.97 13.34 -2.02
N ILE A 261 26.20 13.01 -0.75
CA ILE A 261 26.61 13.98 0.27
C ILE A 261 27.94 14.67 -0.11
N LEU A 262 28.81 14.02 -0.89
CA LEU A 262 30.08 14.61 -1.39
C LEU A 262 29.86 15.80 -2.35
N ILE A 263 28.67 15.91 -2.94
CA ILE A 263 28.30 16.95 -3.91
C ILE A 263 27.76 18.20 -3.18
N GLY A 264 27.70 18.20 -1.85
CA GLY A 264 27.30 19.33 -1.01
C GLY A 264 25.82 19.31 -0.61
N PRO A 265 25.25 20.46 -0.19
CA PRO A 265 23.91 20.52 0.43
C PRO A 265 22.77 20.01 -0.48
N LEU A 266 22.87 20.22 -1.79
CA LEU A 266 21.91 19.68 -2.77
C LEU A 266 21.95 18.14 -2.80
N GLY A 267 23.15 17.56 -2.64
CA GLY A 267 23.34 16.12 -2.58
C GLY A 267 22.73 15.51 -1.32
N VAL A 268 22.83 16.18 -0.18
CA VAL A 268 22.15 15.77 1.07
C VAL A 268 20.64 15.74 0.86
N SER A 269 20.06 16.82 0.33
CA SER A 269 18.62 16.94 0.08
C SER A 269 18.11 15.88 -0.90
N LEU A 270 18.91 15.58 -1.93
CA LEU A 270 18.60 14.52 -2.88
C LEU A 270 18.66 13.14 -2.20
N ALA A 271 19.68 12.86 -1.38
CA ALA A 271 19.80 11.60 -0.65
C ALA A 271 18.58 11.35 0.26
N ASP A 272 18.13 12.35 1.01
CA ASP A 272 16.92 12.25 1.85
C ASP A 272 15.67 11.95 1.02
N SER A 273 15.55 12.59 -0.15
CA SER A 273 14.46 12.33 -1.10
C SER A 273 14.47 10.89 -1.62
N LEU A 274 15.66 10.30 -1.83
CA LEU A 274 15.80 8.90 -2.28
C LEU A 274 15.38 7.89 -1.21
N TRP A 275 15.65 8.17 0.06
CA TRP A 275 15.12 7.36 1.18
C TRP A 275 13.59 7.41 1.23
N GLY A 276 13.02 8.56 0.84
CA GLY A 276 11.61 8.74 0.55
C GLY A 276 11.03 7.63 -0.31
N ILE A 277 11.68 7.38 -1.45
CA ILE A 277 11.26 6.43 -2.49
C ILE A 277 11.98 5.07 -2.41
N ASN A 278 12.39 4.61 -1.22
CA ASN A 278 13.14 3.34 -1.05
C ASN A 278 12.48 2.12 -1.70
N PHE A 279 11.15 2.05 -1.75
CA PHE A 279 10.44 0.94 -2.38
C PHE A 279 10.76 0.79 -3.88
N VAL A 280 11.12 1.88 -4.56
CA VAL A 280 11.57 1.88 -5.96
C VAL A 280 12.92 1.19 -6.07
N PHE A 281 13.87 1.56 -5.20
CA PHE A 281 15.17 0.91 -5.13
C PHE A 281 15.04 -0.56 -4.75
N SER A 282 14.15 -0.86 -3.80
CA SER A 282 13.80 -2.22 -3.40
C SER A 282 13.27 -3.04 -4.58
N ALA A 283 12.41 -2.45 -5.41
CA ALA A 283 11.91 -3.07 -6.63
C ALA A 283 13.03 -3.31 -7.66
N PHE A 284 13.94 -2.36 -7.86
CA PHE A 284 15.09 -2.53 -8.76
C PHE A 284 16.09 -3.57 -8.26
N SER A 285 16.40 -3.58 -6.96
CA SER A 285 17.23 -4.63 -6.35
C SER A 285 16.61 -6.01 -6.54
N ALA A 286 15.29 -6.13 -6.38
CA ALA A 286 14.57 -7.37 -6.64
C ALA A 286 14.65 -7.82 -8.10
N LEU A 287 14.55 -6.89 -9.05
CA LEU A 287 14.76 -7.21 -10.47
C LEU A 287 16.18 -7.69 -10.72
N GLY A 288 17.19 -7.05 -10.11
CA GLY A 288 18.59 -7.47 -10.22
C GLY A 288 18.84 -8.87 -9.64
N VAL A 289 18.25 -9.18 -8.48
CA VAL A 289 18.36 -10.52 -7.85
C VAL A 289 17.64 -11.61 -8.64
N LYS A 290 16.59 -11.25 -9.39
CA LYS A 290 15.78 -12.19 -10.17
C LYS A 290 16.44 -12.61 -11.49
N MET A 291 17.28 -11.75 -12.07
CA MET A 291 17.96 -12.00 -13.35
C MET A 291 19.05 -13.05 -13.20
#